data_AF-A0A137Q2E7-F1
#
_entry.id   AF-A0A137Q2E7-F1
#
_cell.length_a   1.000
_cell.length_b   1.000
_cell.length_c   1.000
_cell.angle_alpha   90.00
_cell.angle_beta   90.00
_cell.angle_gamma   90.00
#
_symmetry.space_group_name_H-M   'P 1'
#
loop_
_entity.id
_entity.type
_entity.pdbx_description
1 polymer ?
#
loop_
_entity_poly.entity_id
_entity_poly.type
_entity_poly.pdbx_seq_one_letter_code
_entity_poly.pdbx_strand_id
1 'polypeptide(L)'
;MEFKNSNLTLSIPPLLSRRITVPLRADMHWLQVLQESALTVIKFAQKDDIVIFMWSYISFTREPIIHLFRGSVKHSDISFEPYYVEHPKSKNAIMLVSAPIVGESVTDIKYLIKVIKSRLDSKGVKLISHIYIHDISQSNRLYNDGTPIDWRKLKKIFEDTVKMDQVSLLLTGWEKVSSKKGVEWELKIRRALTEDVESGLLFKRLRSRNQVLAWSVLDEVIDLSFIGLDDKRIIEVIAKRSGAEVLPALLQKEIDELCVELNKSVKGRKLRKEISKYFADRQARIESLLAQMDDNHEIPRKKKEAEATLQDEYLIFRKTMWAFFEEIEKLRIGIGLKLKALYGFKCGSNEVRELLHGYSTS
;
A
#
# COMPACT_ATOMS: atom_id res chain seq x y z
N MET A 1 16.79 69.94 12.06
CA MET A 1 15.49 69.27 11.84
C MET A 1 15.59 67.88 12.42
N GLU A 2 15.19 67.75 13.67
CA GLU A 2 15.17 66.49 14.44
C GLU A 2 13.84 65.79 14.19
N PHE A 3 13.88 64.51 13.79
CA PHE A 3 12.71 63.64 13.81
C PHE A 3 12.76 62.76 15.06
N LYS A 4 11.97 63.15 16.07
CA LYS A 4 11.52 62.28 17.17
C LYS A 4 10.13 61.77 16.81
N ASN A 5 9.95 60.45 16.85
CA ASN A 5 8.64 59.80 17.04
C ASN A 5 8.90 58.39 17.58
N SER A 6 8.81 58.17 18.90
CA SER A 6 7.60 58.03 19.74
C SER A 6 7.20 56.56 19.88
N ASN A 7 7.79 55.92 20.89
CA ASN A 7 7.43 54.59 21.37
C ASN A 7 6.02 54.65 22.01
N LEU A 8 5.07 53.97 21.39
CA LEU A 8 3.76 53.69 21.97
C LEU A 8 3.85 52.44 22.85
N THR A 9 4.07 52.64 24.15
CA THR A 9 3.84 51.64 25.18
C THR A 9 2.37 51.61 25.56
N LEU A 10 1.68 50.53 25.21
CA LEU A 10 0.31 50.25 25.64
C LEU A 10 0.32 49.70 27.07
N SER A 11 -0.20 50.50 27.99
CA SER A 11 -0.51 50.17 29.38
C SER A 11 -1.76 49.28 29.44
N ILE A 12 -1.64 48.11 30.08
CA ILE A 12 -2.77 47.21 30.39
C ILE A 12 -3.03 47.31 31.90
N PRO A 13 -4.29 47.53 32.35
CA PRO A 13 -4.60 47.69 33.76
C PRO A 13 -4.57 46.35 34.52
N PRO A 14 -4.19 46.35 35.82
CA PRO A 14 -4.12 45.13 36.62
C PRO A 14 -5.52 44.75 37.12
N LEU A 15 -6.13 43.74 36.50
CA LEU A 15 -7.33 43.11 37.04
C LEU A 15 -6.97 41.82 37.79
N LEU A 16 -6.96 41.98 39.12
CA LEU A 16 -7.42 41.04 40.12
C LEU A 16 -7.07 39.55 39.94
N SER A 17 -6.00 39.20 40.66
CA SER A 17 -5.70 37.87 41.19
C SER A 17 -6.94 37.15 41.76
N ARG A 18 -7.58 36.32 40.96
CA ARG A 18 -8.18 35.07 41.43
C ARG A 18 -7.30 33.93 40.92
N ARG A 19 -6.56 33.30 41.85
CA ARG A 19 -5.90 32.01 41.60
C ARG A 19 -6.98 30.96 41.35
N ILE A 20 -7.40 30.85 40.10
CA ILE A 20 -7.92 29.60 39.58
C ILE A 20 -6.68 28.82 39.18
N THR A 21 -6.29 27.85 40.01
CA THR A 21 -5.36 26.80 39.62
C THR A 21 -6.06 25.94 38.56
N VAL A 22 -6.09 26.43 37.32
CA VAL A 22 -6.39 25.59 36.17
C VAL A 22 -5.19 24.66 36.01
N PRO A 23 -5.36 23.34 35.94
CA PRO A 23 -4.25 22.45 35.65
C PRO A 23 -3.68 22.87 34.30
N LEU A 24 -2.45 23.37 34.28
CA LEU A 24 -1.68 23.60 33.06
C LEU A 24 -1.57 22.24 32.36
N ARG A 25 -2.38 22.14 31.31
CA ARG A 25 -2.85 20.91 30.67
C ARG A 25 -1.70 20.16 29.99
N ALA A 26 -1.66 18.84 30.17
CA ALA A 26 -0.90 17.93 29.33
C ALA A 26 -1.16 18.15 27.82
N ASP A 27 -2.30 18.76 27.47
CA ASP A 27 -2.70 19.12 26.11
C ASP A 27 -1.79 20.14 25.42
N MET A 28 -1.09 21.01 26.15
CA MET A 28 -0.17 21.97 25.50
C MET A 28 1.13 21.33 25.02
N HIS A 29 1.58 20.27 25.71
CA HIS A 29 2.89 19.67 25.45
C HIS A 29 2.90 18.87 24.12
N TRP A 30 1.83 18.12 23.81
CA TRP A 30 1.80 17.31 22.59
C TRP A 30 1.73 18.16 21.32
N LEU A 31 0.97 19.26 21.33
CA LEU A 31 0.85 20.13 20.15
C LEU A 31 2.17 20.81 19.83
N GLN A 32 2.91 21.25 20.86
CA GLN A 32 4.25 21.80 20.70
C GLN A 32 5.20 20.75 20.09
N VAL A 33 5.21 19.53 20.60
CA VAL A 33 6.03 18.42 20.06
C VAL A 33 5.69 18.14 18.58
N LEU A 34 4.41 18.13 18.21
CA LEU A 34 4.00 17.96 16.83
C LEU A 34 4.45 19.12 15.93
N GLN A 35 4.32 20.37 16.39
CA GLN A 35 4.77 21.55 15.64
C GLN A 35 6.28 21.54 15.41
N GLU A 36 7.06 21.27 16.46
CA GLU A 36 8.53 21.19 16.38
C GLU A 36 8.98 20.06 15.44
N SER A 37 8.30 18.91 15.51
CA SER A 37 8.60 17.78 14.63
C SER A 37 8.20 18.04 13.17
N ALA A 38 7.09 18.75 12.92
CA ALA A 38 6.72 19.21 11.57
C ALA A 38 7.75 20.18 10.99
N LEU A 39 8.23 21.14 11.80
CA LEU A 39 9.33 22.04 11.41
C LEU A 39 10.61 21.26 11.09
N THR A 40 10.86 20.18 11.82
CA THR A 40 12.01 19.30 11.59
C THR A 40 11.93 18.61 10.23
N VAL A 41 10.77 18.05 9.85
CA VAL A 41 10.54 17.49 8.50
C VAL A 41 10.77 18.56 7.43
N ILE A 42 10.18 19.74 7.59
CA ILE A 42 10.34 20.86 6.65
C ILE A 42 11.81 21.24 6.53
N LYS A 43 12.53 21.41 7.65
CA LYS A 43 13.92 21.83 7.68
C LYS A 43 14.81 20.84 6.94
N PHE A 44 14.61 19.55 7.18
CA PHE A 44 15.47 18.52 6.63
C PHE A 44 15.27 18.30 5.14
N ALA A 45 14.03 18.37 4.64
CA ALA A 45 13.73 18.17 3.22
C ALA A 45 14.51 19.13 2.31
N GLN A 46 15.05 18.58 1.24
CA GLN A 46 15.78 19.27 0.18
C GLN A 46 14.97 19.34 -1.11
N LYS A 47 15.42 20.19 -2.03
CA LYS A 47 14.89 20.23 -3.39
C LYS A 47 15.07 18.86 -4.06
N ASP A 48 14.10 18.46 -4.87
CA ASP A 48 14.07 17.21 -5.63
C ASP A 48 13.96 15.92 -4.78
N ASP A 49 13.86 16.03 -3.45
CA ASP A 49 13.62 14.89 -2.57
C ASP A 49 12.29 14.20 -2.87
N ILE A 50 12.22 12.91 -2.54
CA ILE A 50 10.97 12.16 -2.43
C ILE A 50 10.64 12.00 -0.95
N VAL A 51 9.46 12.45 -0.54
CA VAL A 51 9.00 12.40 0.86
C VAL A 51 7.85 11.42 1.00
N ILE A 52 7.99 10.43 1.88
CA ILE A 52 6.99 9.38 2.08
C ILE A 52 6.57 9.35 3.56
N PHE A 53 5.33 9.73 3.84
CA PHE A 53 4.75 9.64 5.18
C PHE A 53 4.26 8.22 5.47
N MET A 54 4.74 7.62 6.55
CA MET A 54 4.38 6.28 7.00
C MET A 54 3.46 6.36 8.20
N TRP A 55 2.20 5.98 7.98
CA TRP A 55 1.12 6.00 8.96
C TRP A 55 0.83 4.59 9.45
N SER A 56 0.40 4.47 10.70
CA SER A 56 -0.08 3.21 11.25
C SER A 56 -0.98 3.45 12.45
N TYR A 57 -1.70 2.40 12.86
CA TYR A 57 -2.56 2.46 14.04
C TYR A 57 -1.78 2.41 15.38
N ILE A 58 -0.56 1.84 15.36
CA ILE A 58 0.40 1.82 16.47
C ILE A 58 1.82 1.97 15.92
N SER A 59 2.74 2.53 16.70
CA SER A 59 4.16 2.65 16.33
C SER A 59 4.80 1.33 15.91
N PHE A 60 4.55 0.26 16.67
CA PHE A 60 5.19 -1.04 16.48
C PHE A 60 4.95 -1.71 15.10
N THR A 61 3.96 -1.27 14.31
CA THR A 61 3.71 -1.85 12.98
C THR A 61 4.54 -1.20 11.87
N ARG A 62 4.99 0.04 12.06
CA ARG A 62 5.84 0.76 11.10
C ARG A 62 7.34 0.56 11.36
N GLU A 63 7.76 0.35 12.61
CA GLU A 63 9.18 0.12 12.95
C GLU A 63 9.81 -1.03 12.18
N PRO A 64 9.17 -2.20 12.03
CA PRO A 64 9.75 -3.31 11.27
C PRO A 64 10.03 -2.96 9.82
N ILE A 65 9.27 -2.03 9.22
CA ILE A 65 9.52 -1.57 7.85
C ILE A 65 10.68 -0.58 7.84
N ILE A 66 10.69 0.40 8.74
CA ILE A 66 11.78 1.40 8.81
C ILE A 66 13.11 0.70 9.10
N HIS A 67 13.09 -0.35 9.94
CA HIS A 67 14.24 -1.20 10.25
C HIS A 67 14.85 -1.86 9.01
N LEU A 68 14.05 -2.19 7.99
CA LEU A 68 14.56 -2.75 6.74
C LEU A 68 15.41 -1.75 5.96
N PHE A 69 15.28 -0.45 6.21
CA PHE A 69 16.01 0.58 5.46
C PHE A 69 17.13 1.23 6.26
N ARG A 70 16.94 1.48 7.56
CA ARG A 70 17.88 2.29 8.37
C ARG A 70 18.39 1.59 9.63
N GLY A 71 18.00 0.33 9.89
CA GLY A 71 18.30 -0.34 11.16
C GLY A 71 17.46 0.22 12.30
N SER A 72 17.91 0.02 13.55
CA SER A 72 17.11 0.36 14.74
C SER A 72 16.93 1.87 14.89
N VAL A 73 15.69 2.31 15.13
CA VAL A 73 15.35 3.72 15.31
C VAL A 73 14.38 3.89 16.47
N LYS A 74 14.54 4.99 17.20
CA LYS A 74 13.62 5.39 18.26
C LYS A 74 12.40 6.01 17.62
N HIS A 75 11.23 5.56 18.03
CA HIS A 75 9.96 6.04 17.50
C HIS A 75 9.09 6.66 18.58
N SER A 76 8.47 7.77 18.21
CA SER A 76 7.48 8.49 19.00
C SER A 76 6.10 8.34 18.39
N ASP A 77 5.11 8.12 19.24
CA ASP A 77 3.70 8.03 18.85
C ASP A 77 3.10 9.41 18.53
N ILE A 78 3.77 10.49 18.94
CA ILE A 78 3.23 11.85 18.96
C ILE A 78 4.00 12.85 18.10
N SER A 79 4.97 12.42 17.29
CA SER A 79 5.77 13.33 16.45
C SER A 79 6.01 12.80 15.04
N PHE A 80 6.31 13.70 14.12
CA PHE A 80 6.84 13.37 12.80
C PHE A 80 8.35 13.14 12.87
N GLU A 81 8.82 11.98 12.40
CA GLU A 81 10.25 11.68 12.47
C GLU A 81 10.80 11.38 11.07
N PRO A 82 11.66 12.27 10.52
CA PRO A 82 12.26 12.06 9.22
C PRO A 82 13.48 11.13 9.27
N TYR A 83 13.54 10.22 8.30
CA TYR A 83 14.62 9.27 8.09
C TYR A 83 15.07 9.29 6.64
N TYR A 84 16.33 9.69 6.42
CA TYR A 84 16.94 9.60 5.09
C TYR A 84 17.42 8.18 4.81
N VAL A 85 17.05 7.71 3.62
CA VAL A 85 17.51 6.45 3.05
C VAL A 85 17.94 6.71 1.62
N GLU A 86 19.02 6.09 1.20
CA GLU A 86 19.51 6.19 -0.18
C GLU A 86 18.89 5.07 -1.00
N HIS A 87 18.24 5.42 -2.10
CA HIS A 87 17.65 4.43 -2.99
C HIS A 87 18.75 3.56 -3.63
N PRO A 88 18.67 2.22 -3.58
CA PRO A 88 19.78 1.35 -3.97
C PRO A 88 20.16 1.48 -5.45
N LYS A 89 19.17 1.63 -6.35
CA LYS A 89 19.39 1.79 -7.81
C LYS A 89 19.68 3.23 -8.25
N SER A 90 18.79 4.18 -7.94
CA SER A 90 18.90 5.56 -8.44
C SER A 90 19.85 6.44 -7.66
N LYS A 91 20.27 6.04 -6.46
CA LYS A 91 21.10 6.85 -5.55
C LYS A 91 20.43 8.14 -5.06
N ASN A 92 19.14 8.31 -5.36
CA ASN A 92 18.36 9.44 -4.88
C ASN A 92 18.11 9.31 -3.38
N ALA A 93 18.14 10.45 -2.67
CA ALA A 93 17.71 10.53 -1.29
C ALA A 93 16.18 10.42 -1.22
N ILE A 94 15.70 9.55 -0.33
CA ILE A 94 14.29 9.42 0.02
C ILE A 94 14.16 9.74 1.51
N MET A 95 13.26 10.65 1.85
CA MET A 95 12.91 10.95 3.23
C MET A 95 11.66 10.17 3.62
N LEU A 96 11.85 9.11 4.41
CA LEU A 96 10.76 8.39 5.06
C LEU A 96 10.37 9.15 6.33
N VAL A 97 9.12 9.56 6.46
CA VAL A 97 8.62 10.29 7.63
C VAL A 97 7.68 9.38 8.41
N SER A 98 8.12 8.93 9.58
CA SER A 98 7.25 8.21 10.51
C SER A 98 6.23 9.19 11.09
N ALA A 99 4.94 9.00 10.79
CA ALA A 99 3.87 9.96 11.10
C ALA A 99 3.11 9.56 12.37
N PRO A 100 2.76 10.50 13.26
CA PRO A 100 2.16 10.22 14.56
C PRO A 100 0.89 9.35 14.48
N ILE A 101 0.57 8.63 15.56
CA ILE A 101 -0.67 7.86 15.65
C ILE A 101 -1.86 8.81 15.56
N VAL A 102 -2.88 8.43 14.81
CA VAL A 102 -4.11 9.22 14.62
C VAL A 102 -5.03 9.07 15.84
N GLY A 103 -4.71 9.82 16.90
CA GLY A 103 -5.47 9.90 18.15
C GLY A 103 -6.72 10.80 18.06
N GLU A 104 -6.90 11.67 19.05
CA GLU A 104 -7.96 12.69 19.07
C GLU A 104 -7.58 13.96 18.28
N SER A 105 -6.28 14.15 18.03
CA SER A 105 -5.68 15.34 17.40
C SER A 105 -5.80 15.40 15.87
N VAL A 106 -6.87 14.86 15.29
CA VAL A 106 -7.05 14.76 13.82
C VAL A 106 -6.94 16.12 13.14
N THR A 107 -7.56 17.15 13.70
CA THR A 107 -7.57 18.51 13.14
C THR A 107 -6.17 19.13 13.12
N ASP A 108 -5.42 19.00 14.21
CA ASP A 108 -4.08 19.57 14.33
C ASP A 108 -3.09 18.84 13.41
N ILE A 109 -3.17 17.51 13.34
CA ILE A 109 -2.37 16.72 12.40
C ILE A 109 -2.70 17.12 10.96
N LYS A 110 -3.98 17.26 10.60
CA LYS A 110 -4.42 17.73 9.27
C LYS A 110 -3.85 19.11 8.94
N TYR A 111 -3.94 20.06 9.88
CA TYR A 111 -3.38 21.40 9.70
C TYR A 111 -1.86 21.34 9.47
N LEU A 112 -1.13 20.56 10.27
CA LEU A 112 0.31 20.43 10.14
C LEU A 112 0.72 19.76 8.83
N ILE A 113 -0.01 18.75 8.36
CA ILE A 113 0.23 18.16 7.03
C ILE A 113 0.05 19.20 5.92
N LYS A 114 -0.98 20.07 5.99
CA LYS A 114 -1.14 21.19 5.03
C LYS A 114 0.07 22.13 5.06
N VAL A 115 0.53 22.50 6.26
CA VAL A 115 1.71 23.37 6.43
C VAL A 115 2.96 22.71 5.87
N ILE A 116 3.23 21.45 6.23
CA ILE A 116 4.38 20.70 5.71
C ILE A 116 4.31 20.65 4.20
N LYS A 117 3.19 20.19 3.62
CA LYS A 117 3.01 20.09 2.17
C LYS A 117 3.31 21.40 1.46
N SER A 118 2.68 22.50 1.88
CA SER A 118 2.89 23.82 1.28
C SER A 118 4.36 24.25 1.30
N ARG A 119 5.09 23.97 2.40
CA ARG A 119 6.52 24.29 2.54
C ARG A 119 7.43 23.36 1.76
N LEU A 120 7.06 22.09 1.59
CA LEU A 120 7.80 21.13 0.76
C LEU A 120 7.62 21.45 -0.72
N ASP A 121 6.39 21.76 -1.15
CA ASP A 121 6.09 22.19 -2.52
C ASP A 121 6.88 23.46 -2.88
N SER A 122 6.95 24.45 -1.98
CA SER A 122 7.71 25.68 -2.23
C SER A 122 9.23 25.48 -2.25
N LYS A 123 9.74 24.42 -1.61
CA LYS A 123 11.14 23.99 -1.70
C LYS A 123 11.46 23.24 -3.00
N GLY A 124 10.45 22.88 -3.79
CA GLY A 124 10.62 22.04 -4.97
C GLY A 124 10.90 20.58 -4.62
N VAL A 125 10.31 20.07 -3.54
CA VAL A 125 10.25 18.62 -3.29
C VAL A 125 9.54 17.95 -4.46
N LYS A 126 10.12 16.86 -4.97
CA LYS A 126 9.67 16.23 -6.20
C LYS A 126 8.36 15.46 -6.03
N LEU A 127 8.20 14.81 -4.88
CA LEU A 127 7.06 13.96 -4.59
C LEU A 127 6.74 13.93 -3.09
N ILE A 128 5.45 13.94 -2.77
CA ILE A 128 4.93 13.66 -1.43
C ILE A 128 3.93 12.52 -1.56
N SER A 129 4.18 11.41 -0.87
CA SER A 129 3.33 10.21 -0.86
C SER A 129 3.03 9.76 0.56
N HIS A 130 1.93 9.03 0.76
CA HIS A 130 1.45 8.58 2.06
C HIS A 130 1.24 7.07 2.02
N ILE A 131 1.83 6.33 2.96
CA ILE A 131 1.64 4.89 3.12
C ILE A 131 0.98 4.63 4.47
N TYR A 132 -0.24 4.10 4.46
CA TYR A 132 -0.87 3.51 5.65
C TYR A 132 -0.50 2.04 5.76
N ILE A 133 0.12 1.66 6.87
CA ILE A 133 0.60 0.31 7.13
C ILE A 133 -0.40 -0.43 8.01
N HIS A 134 -0.87 -1.57 7.53
CA HIS A 134 -1.75 -2.47 8.26
C HIS A 134 -1.15 -3.88 8.31
N ASP A 135 -1.05 -4.46 9.52
CA ASP A 135 -0.64 -5.87 9.70
C ASP A 135 -1.89 -6.75 9.56
N ILE A 136 -1.95 -7.54 8.49
CA ILE A 136 -3.11 -8.38 8.17
C ILE A 136 -3.34 -9.51 9.17
N SER A 137 -2.35 -9.80 10.03
CA SER A 137 -2.51 -10.75 11.12
C SER A 137 -3.37 -10.19 12.26
N GLN A 138 -3.58 -8.87 12.31
CA GLN A 138 -4.30 -8.16 13.37
C GLN A 138 -5.77 -7.98 12.99
N SER A 139 -6.51 -9.07 12.79
CA SER A 139 -7.91 -9.00 12.37
C SER A 139 -8.83 -8.29 13.39
N ASN A 140 -8.43 -8.23 14.67
CA ASN A 140 -9.10 -7.44 15.71
C ASN A 140 -8.93 -5.93 15.55
N ARG A 141 -8.11 -5.48 14.58
CA ARG A 141 -7.92 -4.07 14.20
C ARG A 141 -8.71 -3.68 12.95
N LEU A 142 -9.69 -4.50 12.58
CA LEU A 142 -10.69 -4.20 11.57
C LEU A 142 -12.06 -4.05 12.24
N TYR A 143 -12.87 -3.14 11.73
CA TYR A 143 -14.31 -3.13 12.00
C TYR A 143 -14.99 -4.35 11.37
N ASN A 144 -16.26 -4.57 11.73
CA ASN A 144 -17.05 -5.70 11.22
C ASN A 144 -17.18 -5.69 9.69
N ASP A 145 -17.20 -4.51 9.07
CA ASP A 145 -17.24 -4.30 7.62
C ASP A 145 -15.90 -4.60 6.93
N GLY A 146 -14.79 -4.65 7.67
CA GLY A 146 -13.43 -4.81 7.13
C GLY A 146 -12.60 -3.53 7.09
N THR A 147 -13.17 -2.40 7.46
CA THR A 147 -12.46 -1.11 7.50
C THR A 147 -11.41 -1.14 8.61
N PRO A 148 -10.14 -0.77 8.35
CA PRO A 148 -9.15 -0.60 9.42
C PRO A 148 -9.57 0.48 10.42
N ILE A 149 -9.40 0.23 11.73
CA ILE A 149 -9.99 1.07 12.79
C ILE A 149 -9.71 2.58 12.63
N ASP A 150 -8.48 2.95 12.27
CA ASP A 150 -8.10 4.36 12.13
C ASP A 150 -8.29 4.93 10.73
N TRP A 151 -8.73 4.11 9.76
CA TRP A 151 -8.86 4.56 8.38
C TRP A 151 -9.78 5.76 8.24
N ARG A 152 -10.91 5.80 8.95
CA ARG A 152 -11.85 6.92 8.90
C ARG A 152 -11.25 8.23 9.40
N LYS A 153 -10.41 8.18 10.45
CA LYS A 153 -9.73 9.37 10.97
C LYS A 153 -8.60 9.80 10.04
N LEU A 154 -7.87 8.83 9.49
CA LEU A 154 -6.79 9.07 8.56
C LEU A 154 -7.31 9.67 7.24
N LYS A 155 -8.45 9.18 6.73
CA LYS A 155 -9.15 9.74 5.58
C LYS A 155 -9.49 11.22 5.80
N LYS A 156 -9.98 11.60 6.99
CA LYS A 156 -10.22 13.01 7.33
C LYS A 156 -8.95 13.87 7.27
N ILE A 157 -7.79 13.32 7.63
CA ILE A 157 -6.49 13.99 7.48
C ILE A 157 -6.16 14.17 5.99
N PHE A 158 -6.39 13.14 5.17
CA PHE A 158 -6.09 13.15 3.74
C PHE A 158 -7.02 14.05 2.92
N GLU A 159 -8.30 14.12 3.29
CA GLU A 159 -9.28 15.04 2.71
C GLU A 159 -8.72 16.47 2.70
N ASP A 160 -8.73 17.12 1.54
CA ASP A 160 -8.19 18.48 1.31
C ASP A 160 -6.69 18.65 1.58
N THR A 161 -5.92 17.57 1.79
CA THR A 161 -4.45 17.65 1.97
C THR A 161 -3.70 16.95 0.86
N VAL A 162 -4.16 15.77 0.43
CA VAL A 162 -3.58 14.98 -0.64
C VAL A 162 -4.68 14.31 -1.47
N LYS A 163 -4.38 14.02 -2.74
CA LYS A 163 -5.25 13.20 -3.59
C LYS A 163 -5.13 11.73 -3.17
N MET A 164 -6.18 10.94 -3.38
CA MET A 164 -6.20 9.53 -2.95
C MET A 164 -5.20 8.63 -3.71
N ASP A 165 -4.81 9.01 -4.93
CA ASP A 165 -3.74 8.37 -5.71
C ASP A 165 -2.32 8.60 -5.17
N GLN A 166 -2.17 9.53 -4.21
CA GLN A 166 -0.95 9.75 -3.44
C GLN A 166 -0.95 8.93 -2.13
N VAL A 167 -2.02 8.18 -1.87
CA VAL A 167 -2.17 7.35 -0.68
C VAL A 167 -2.09 5.87 -1.07
N SER A 168 -1.29 5.12 -0.32
CA SER A 168 -1.15 3.68 -0.45
C SER A 168 -1.51 2.97 0.85
N LEU A 169 -2.25 1.88 0.78
CA LEU A 169 -2.43 0.92 1.87
C LEU A 169 -1.45 -0.24 1.69
N LEU A 170 -0.48 -0.34 2.58
CA LEU A 170 0.50 -1.41 2.63
C LEU A 170 0.09 -2.49 3.63
N LEU A 171 -0.26 -3.68 3.11
CA LEU A 171 -0.58 -4.85 3.91
C LEU A 171 0.69 -5.66 4.22
N THR A 172 0.95 -5.86 5.51
CA THR A 172 2.11 -6.60 6.06
C THR A 172 1.68 -7.83 6.86
N GLY A 173 2.63 -8.58 7.41
CA GLY A 173 2.35 -9.69 8.33
C GLY A 173 1.78 -10.95 7.66
N TRP A 174 1.96 -11.07 6.35
CA TRP A 174 1.54 -12.22 5.55
C TRP A 174 2.19 -13.52 5.99
N GLU A 175 3.39 -13.45 6.59
CA GLU A 175 4.10 -14.59 7.15
C GLU A 175 3.43 -15.17 8.42
N LYS A 176 2.53 -14.42 9.06
CA LYS A 176 1.87 -14.79 10.32
C LYS A 176 0.49 -15.39 10.13
N VAL A 177 0.00 -15.45 8.89
CA VAL A 177 -1.33 -15.96 8.56
C VAL A 177 -1.23 -17.00 7.45
N SER A 178 -2.17 -17.94 7.42
CA SER A 178 -2.30 -18.83 6.25
C SER A 178 -2.68 -18.01 5.02
N SER A 179 -2.22 -18.43 3.85
CA SER A 179 -2.46 -17.71 2.60
C SER A 179 -3.96 -17.51 2.32
N LYS A 180 -4.79 -18.51 2.63
CA LYS A 180 -6.26 -18.43 2.52
C LYS A 180 -6.82 -17.29 3.39
N LYS A 181 -6.44 -17.26 4.67
CA LYS A 181 -6.91 -16.26 5.64
C LYS A 181 -6.40 -14.86 5.28
N GLY A 182 -5.15 -14.73 4.84
CA GLY A 182 -4.60 -13.45 4.39
C GLY A 182 -5.37 -12.89 3.18
N VAL A 183 -5.65 -13.72 2.17
CA VAL A 183 -6.43 -13.29 1.00
C VAL A 183 -7.87 -12.89 1.40
N GLU A 184 -8.51 -13.65 2.28
CA GLU A 184 -9.84 -13.33 2.80
C GLU A 184 -9.87 -11.95 3.48
N TRP A 185 -8.90 -11.66 4.36
CA TRP A 185 -8.82 -10.36 5.03
C TRP A 185 -8.53 -9.21 4.07
N GLU A 186 -7.62 -9.38 3.11
CA GLU A 186 -7.36 -8.34 2.13
C GLU A 186 -8.60 -8.03 1.30
N LEU A 187 -9.33 -9.06 0.85
CA LEU A 187 -10.56 -8.86 0.09
C LEU A 187 -11.61 -8.14 0.93
N LYS A 188 -11.74 -8.50 2.20
CA LYS A 188 -12.63 -7.82 3.13
C LYS A 188 -12.28 -6.33 3.25
N ILE A 189 -11.00 -6.01 3.43
CA ILE A 189 -10.52 -4.62 3.50
C ILE A 189 -10.78 -3.89 2.17
N ARG A 190 -10.46 -4.51 1.03
CA ARG A 190 -10.69 -3.91 -0.29
C ARG A 190 -12.16 -3.58 -0.53
N ARG A 191 -13.07 -4.50 -0.18
CA ARG A 191 -14.52 -4.29 -0.27
C ARG A 191 -15.00 -3.16 0.64
N ALA A 192 -14.41 -3.04 1.84
CA ALA A 192 -14.73 -1.96 2.76
C ALA A 192 -14.25 -0.59 2.27
N LEU A 193 -13.18 -0.58 1.46
CA LEU A 193 -12.54 0.63 0.93
C LEU A 193 -12.79 0.84 -0.57
N THR A 194 -13.86 0.24 -1.14
CA THR A 194 -14.11 0.28 -2.59
C THR A 194 -14.14 1.71 -3.15
N GLU A 195 -14.86 2.63 -2.51
CA GLU A 195 -14.94 4.03 -2.94
C GLU A 195 -13.57 4.73 -2.93
N ASP A 196 -12.72 4.40 -1.95
CA ASP A 196 -11.36 4.96 -1.86
C ASP A 196 -10.46 4.38 -2.96
N VAL A 197 -10.63 3.10 -3.30
CA VAL A 197 -9.94 2.44 -4.42
C VAL A 197 -10.35 3.05 -5.75
N GLU A 198 -11.65 3.27 -5.98
CA GLU A 198 -12.17 3.97 -7.16
C GLU A 198 -11.62 5.40 -7.25
N SER A 199 -11.40 6.04 -6.10
CA SER A 199 -10.77 7.37 -5.99
C SER A 199 -9.25 7.36 -6.15
N GLY A 200 -8.62 6.19 -6.31
CA GLY A 200 -7.19 6.04 -6.61
C GLY A 200 -6.32 5.40 -5.52
N LEU A 201 -6.89 5.00 -4.36
CA LEU A 201 -6.13 4.35 -3.28
C LEU A 201 -5.35 3.13 -3.79
N LEU A 202 -4.04 3.15 -3.59
CA LEU A 202 -3.17 2.07 -4.03
C LEU A 202 -3.07 0.97 -2.98
N PHE A 203 -3.32 -0.29 -3.36
CA PHE A 203 -3.09 -1.42 -2.46
C PHE A 203 -1.76 -2.11 -2.74
N LYS A 204 -0.93 -2.23 -1.71
CA LYS A 204 0.39 -2.87 -1.77
C LYS A 204 0.50 -4.00 -0.75
N ARG A 205 1.39 -4.95 -1.01
CA ARG A 205 1.64 -6.10 -0.15
C ARG A 205 3.12 -6.26 0.11
N LEU A 206 3.52 -6.31 1.37
CA LEU A 206 4.85 -6.76 1.77
C LEU A 206 4.74 -8.19 2.31
N ARG A 207 4.96 -9.18 1.43
CA ARG A 207 4.71 -10.61 1.72
C ARG A 207 5.65 -11.22 2.76
N SER A 208 6.82 -10.62 2.95
CA SER A 208 7.78 -10.99 4.00
C SER A 208 8.66 -9.78 4.33
N ARG A 209 9.25 -9.80 5.51
CA ARG A 209 10.17 -8.76 6.00
C ARG A 209 11.54 -8.90 5.35
N ASN A 210 11.60 -8.61 4.05
CA ASN A 210 12.79 -8.67 3.24
C ASN A 210 13.07 -7.28 2.65
N GLN A 211 14.31 -6.81 2.79
CA GLN A 211 14.72 -5.48 2.35
C GLN A 211 14.53 -5.27 0.83
N VAL A 212 14.85 -6.28 0.01
CA VAL A 212 14.67 -6.21 -1.45
C VAL A 212 13.18 -6.06 -1.82
N LEU A 213 12.30 -6.81 -1.15
CA LEU A 213 10.86 -6.68 -1.36
C LEU A 213 10.32 -5.33 -0.87
N ALA A 214 10.83 -4.83 0.25
CA ALA A 214 10.43 -3.52 0.77
C ALA A 214 10.82 -2.39 -0.19
N TRP A 215 12.03 -2.44 -0.76
CA TRP A 215 12.44 -1.53 -1.83
C TRP A 215 11.55 -1.67 -3.06
N SER A 216 11.24 -2.89 -3.51
CA SER A 216 10.32 -3.09 -4.65
C SER A 216 8.96 -2.44 -4.42
N VAL A 217 8.41 -2.53 -3.20
CA VAL A 217 7.15 -1.87 -2.85
C VAL A 217 7.29 -0.36 -2.87
N LEU A 218 8.38 0.20 -2.34
CA LEU A 218 8.62 1.65 -2.39
C LEU A 218 8.80 2.15 -3.82
N ASP A 219 9.55 1.44 -4.67
CA ASP A 219 9.70 1.74 -6.11
C ASP A 219 8.31 1.87 -6.75
N GLU A 220 7.43 0.90 -6.51
CA GLU A 220 6.06 0.92 -7.03
C GLU A 220 5.21 2.08 -6.47
N VAL A 221 5.34 2.43 -5.18
CA VAL A 221 4.61 3.55 -4.59
C VAL A 221 5.08 4.86 -5.22
N ILE A 222 6.39 5.06 -5.31
CA ILE A 222 7.01 6.25 -5.91
C ILE A 222 6.56 6.40 -7.37
N ASP A 223 6.69 5.32 -8.13
CA ASP A 223 6.32 5.29 -9.54
C ASP A 223 4.85 5.62 -9.76
N LEU A 224 3.94 5.06 -8.95
CA LEU A 224 2.51 5.29 -9.06
C LEU A 224 2.11 6.70 -8.62
N SER A 225 2.70 7.22 -7.55
CA SER A 225 2.42 8.58 -7.11
C SER A 225 2.96 9.65 -8.08
N PHE A 226 3.97 9.34 -8.91
CA PHE A 226 4.37 10.23 -10.01
C PHE A 226 3.34 10.33 -11.13
N ILE A 227 2.55 9.29 -11.37
CA ILE A 227 1.58 9.24 -12.47
C ILE A 227 0.34 10.09 -12.16
N GLY A 228 -0.10 10.13 -10.90
CA GLY A 228 -1.23 10.93 -10.43
C GLY A 228 -1.05 12.45 -10.52
N LEU A 229 0.17 12.91 -10.85
CA LEU A 229 0.44 14.33 -11.12
C LEU A 229 0.00 14.77 -12.52
N ASP A 230 -0.14 13.83 -13.47
CA ASP A 230 -0.70 14.06 -14.80
C ASP A 230 -2.09 13.40 -14.87
N ASP A 231 -3.17 14.20 -14.72
CA ASP A 231 -4.59 13.78 -14.63
C ASP A 231 -5.11 12.90 -15.80
N LYS A 232 -4.27 12.52 -16.77
CA LYS A 232 -4.62 11.71 -17.95
C LYS A 232 -4.08 10.27 -17.95
N ARG A 233 -3.29 9.83 -16.97
CA ARG A 233 -2.45 8.61 -17.14
C ARG A 233 -2.72 7.43 -16.21
N ILE A 234 -3.66 7.49 -15.28
CA ILE A 234 -3.85 6.43 -14.28
C ILE A 234 -4.28 5.09 -14.92
N ILE A 235 -5.22 5.10 -15.86
CA ILE A 235 -5.69 3.88 -16.55
C ILE A 235 -4.67 3.39 -17.57
N GLU A 236 -4.08 4.31 -18.34
CA GLU A 236 -3.07 3.95 -19.34
C GLU A 236 -1.79 3.40 -18.72
N VAL A 237 -1.43 3.76 -17.48
CA VAL A 237 -0.15 3.33 -16.90
C VAL A 237 -0.27 2.10 -16.00
N ILE A 238 -1.43 1.80 -15.41
CA ILE A 238 -1.70 0.46 -14.89
C ILE A 238 -1.62 -0.56 -16.04
N ALA A 239 -2.08 -0.18 -17.24
CA ALA A 239 -1.85 -0.93 -18.47
C ALA A 239 -0.37 -0.87 -18.92
N LYS A 240 0.26 0.31 -19.06
CA LYS A 240 1.61 0.48 -19.63
C LYS A 240 2.76 -0.02 -18.75
N ARG A 241 2.67 0.01 -17.41
CA ARG A 241 3.78 -0.37 -16.48
C ARG A 241 3.77 -1.82 -16.00
N SER A 242 2.79 -2.62 -16.42
CA SER A 242 3.03 -4.06 -16.52
C SER A 242 3.91 -4.41 -17.73
N GLY A 243 4.24 -3.46 -18.61
CA GLY A 243 4.71 -3.81 -19.95
C GLY A 243 3.59 -4.56 -20.66
N ALA A 244 2.48 -3.88 -21.00
CA ALA A 244 1.30 -4.51 -21.59
C ALA A 244 1.55 -5.29 -22.89
N GLU A 245 2.70 -5.15 -23.55
CA GLU A 245 3.10 -6.09 -24.61
C GLU A 245 4.07 -7.17 -24.11
N VAL A 246 4.95 -6.86 -23.15
CA VAL A 246 6.03 -7.75 -22.71
C VAL A 246 5.58 -8.71 -21.61
N LEU A 247 4.82 -8.30 -20.59
CA LEU A 247 4.37 -9.20 -19.53
C LEU A 247 3.32 -10.20 -20.02
N PRO A 248 2.29 -9.81 -20.80
CA PRO A 248 1.41 -10.80 -21.43
C PRO A 248 2.20 -11.76 -22.31
N ALA A 249 3.16 -11.29 -23.12
CA ALA A 249 4.01 -12.18 -23.91
C ALA A 249 4.91 -13.10 -23.05
N LEU A 250 5.45 -12.61 -21.94
CA LEU A 250 6.28 -13.40 -21.02
C LEU A 250 5.44 -14.42 -20.24
N LEU A 251 4.25 -14.05 -19.80
CA LEU A 251 3.30 -14.96 -19.15
C LEU A 251 2.78 -15.99 -20.16
N GLN A 252 2.47 -15.56 -21.39
CA GLN A 252 2.09 -16.45 -22.48
C GLN A 252 3.21 -17.44 -22.78
N LYS A 253 4.46 -16.98 -22.85
CA LYS A 253 5.62 -17.86 -23.00
C LYS A 253 5.72 -18.89 -21.88
N GLU A 254 5.59 -18.49 -20.61
CA GLU A 254 5.60 -19.44 -19.49
C GLU A 254 4.40 -20.41 -19.55
N ILE A 255 3.24 -19.96 -20.02
CA ILE A 255 2.05 -20.82 -20.24
C ILE A 255 2.32 -21.82 -21.38
N ASP A 256 2.95 -21.37 -22.47
CA ASP A 256 3.26 -22.22 -23.63
C ASP A 256 4.30 -23.28 -23.24
N GLU A 257 5.36 -22.89 -22.53
CA GLU A 257 6.36 -23.80 -21.98
C GLU A 257 5.71 -24.82 -21.04
N LEU A 258 4.84 -24.37 -20.13
CA LEU A 258 4.09 -25.25 -19.24
C LEU A 258 3.16 -26.22 -20.01
N CYS A 259 2.52 -25.75 -21.08
CA CYS A 259 1.71 -26.60 -21.96
C CYS A 259 2.56 -27.67 -22.66
N VAL A 260 3.75 -27.31 -23.13
CA VAL A 260 4.70 -28.25 -23.74
C VAL A 260 5.10 -29.33 -22.74
N GLU A 261 5.47 -28.96 -21.51
CA GLU A 261 5.82 -29.91 -20.45
C GLU A 261 4.65 -30.84 -20.09
N LEU A 262 3.44 -30.29 -19.94
CA LEU A 262 2.24 -31.09 -19.67
C LEU A 262 1.96 -32.11 -20.79
N ASN A 263 2.26 -31.78 -22.05
CA ASN A 263 2.02 -32.70 -23.17
C ASN A 263 2.92 -33.95 -23.16
N LYS A 264 4.05 -33.93 -22.43
CA LYS A 264 5.01 -35.05 -22.37
C LYS A 264 4.44 -36.31 -21.70
N SER A 265 3.39 -36.20 -20.87
CA SER A 265 2.78 -37.34 -20.18
C SER A 265 1.27 -37.47 -20.44
N VAL A 266 0.73 -38.69 -20.31
CA VAL A 266 -0.73 -38.93 -20.44
C VAL A 266 -1.51 -38.15 -19.38
N LYS A 267 -1.04 -38.16 -18.13
CA LYS A 267 -1.65 -37.41 -17.01
C LYS A 267 -1.57 -35.90 -17.23
N GLY A 268 -0.43 -35.39 -17.70
CA GLY A 268 -0.25 -33.98 -18.02
C GLY A 268 -1.15 -33.51 -19.17
N ARG A 269 -1.32 -34.31 -20.24
CA ARG A 269 -2.27 -34.00 -21.33
C ARG A 269 -3.71 -33.93 -20.83
N LYS A 270 -4.10 -34.81 -19.90
CA LYS A 270 -5.43 -34.77 -19.28
C LYS A 270 -5.60 -33.47 -18.47
N LEU A 271 -4.64 -33.15 -17.61
CA LEU A 271 -4.64 -31.94 -16.79
C LEU A 271 -4.68 -30.66 -17.65
N ARG A 272 -3.89 -30.61 -18.74
CA ARG A 272 -3.93 -29.50 -19.71
C ARG A 272 -5.33 -29.32 -20.30
N LYS A 273 -6.00 -30.40 -20.71
CA LYS A 273 -7.38 -30.32 -21.24
C LYS A 273 -8.36 -29.80 -20.20
N GLU A 274 -8.24 -30.23 -18.95
CA GLU A 274 -9.07 -29.72 -17.85
C GLU A 274 -8.85 -28.23 -17.61
N ILE A 275 -7.59 -27.78 -17.59
CA ILE A 275 -7.22 -26.36 -17.47
C ILE A 275 -7.78 -25.55 -18.64
N SER A 276 -7.57 -25.99 -19.89
CA SER A 276 -8.07 -25.29 -21.07
C SER A 276 -9.60 -25.20 -21.10
N LYS A 277 -10.29 -26.28 -20.72
CA LYS A 277 -11.75 -26.28 -20.60
C LYS A 277 -12.20 -25.28 -19.54
N TYR A 278 -11.55 -25.28 -18.38
CA TYR A 278 -11.85 -24.34 -17.30
C TYR A 278 -11.69 -22.88 -17.73
N PHE A 279 -10.61 -22.55 -18.45
CA PHE A 279 -10.41 -21.20 -18.97
C PHE A 279 -11.49 -20.79 -19.98
N ALA A 280 -11.86 -21.66 -20.91
CA ALA A 280 -12.92 -21.37 -21.88
C ALA A 280 -14.28 -21.15 -21.19
N ASP A 281 -14.66 -22.03 -20.27
CA ASP A 281 -15.89 -21.90 -19.50
C ASP A 281 -15.89 -20.61 -18.66
N ARG A 282 -14.73 -20.22 -18.14
CA ARG A 282 -14.58 -19.01 -17.32
C ARG A 282 -14.60 -17.73 -18.12
N GLN A 283 -13.94 -17.71 -19.27
CA GLN A 283 -13.94 -16.58 -20.18
C GLN A 283 -15.36 -16.23 -20.60
N ALA A 284 -16.15 -17.22 -21.06
CA ALA A 284 -17.54 -17.00 -21.46
C ALA A 284 -18.40 -16.41 -20.33
N ARG A 285 -18.19 -16.87 -19.09
CA ARG A 285 -18.89 -16.32 -17.91
C ARG A 285 -18.49 -14.89 -17.60
N ILE A 286 -17.20 -14.58 -17.63
CA ILE A 286 -16.70 -13.23 -17.36
C ILE A 286 -17.17 -12.25 -18.44
N GLU A 287 -17.08 -12.62 -19.72
CA GLU A 287 -17.57 -11.82 -20.84
C GLU A 287 -19.07 -11.52 -20.70
N SER A 288 -19.87 -12.50 -20.29
CA SER A 288 -21.30 -12.29 -20.00
C SER A 288 -21.54 -11.32 -18.86
N LEU A 289 -20.73 -11.34 -17.79
CA LEU A 289 -20.87 -10.42 -16.65
C LEU A 289 -20.43 -9.00 -17.04
N LEU A 290 -19.35 -8.87 -17.81
CA LEU A 290 -18.88 -7.58 -18.32
C LEU A 290 -19.92 -6.95 -19.25
N ALA A 291 -20.53 -7.72 -20.15
CA ALA A 291 -21.62 -7.23 -20.99
C ALA A 291 -22.81 -6.70 -20.18
N GLN A 292 -23.17 -7.33 -19.06
CA GLN A 292 -24.22 -6.84 -18.15
C GLN A 292 -23.84 -5.55 -17.43
N MET A 293 -22.55 -5.37 -17.11
CA MET A 293 -22.04 -4.15 -16.47
C MET A 293 -22.02 -2.97 -17.46
N ASP A 294 -21.65 -3.23 -18.72
CA ASP A 294 -21.52 -2.23 -19.77
C ASP A 294 -22.87 -1.79 -20.37
N ASP A 295 -23.94 -2.58 -20.20
CA ASP A 295 -25.27 -2.21 -20.69
C ASP A 295 -25.83 -1.00 -19.93
N ASN A 296 -25.86 0.17 -20.58
CA ASN A 296 -26.36 1.42 -20.01
C ASN A 296 -27.86 1.42 -19.70
N HIS A 297 -28.61 0.44 -20.23
CA HIS A 297 -30.04 0.26 -19.95
C HIS A 297 -30.29 -0.73 -18.81
N GLU A 298 -29.25 -1.36 -18.28
CA GLU A 298 -29.39 -2.34 -17.21
C GLU A 298 -29.67 -1.67 -15.86
N ILE A 299 -30.56 -2.27 -15.09
CA ILE A 299 -31.03 -1.72 -13.81
C ILE A 299 -29.84 -1.65 -12.84
N PRO A 300 -29.60 -0.53 -12.11
CA PRO A 300 -28.46 -0.38 -11.21
C PRO A 300 -28.25 -1.53 -10.22
N ARG A 301 -29.34 -2.18 -9.79
CA ARG A 301 -29.31 -3.38 -8.95
C ARG A 301 -28.59 -4.56 -9.62
N LYS A 302 -28.88 -4.84 -10.90
CA LYS A 302 -28.26 -5.95 -11.64
C LYS A 302 -26.81 -5.66 -11.96
N LYS A 303 -26.43 -4.40 -12.22
CA LYS A 303 -25.01 -4.02 -12.35
C LYS A 303 -24.22 -4.34 -11.08
N LYS A 304 -24.76 -3.95 -9.91
CA LYS A 304 -24.15 -4.29 -8.60
C LYS A 304 -24.09 -5.80 -8.36
N GLU A 305 -25.10 -6.55 -8.78
CA GLU A 305 -25.12 -8.01 -8.67
C GLU A 305 -24.08 -8.67 -9.60
N ALA A 306 -23.96 -8.19 -10.83
CA ALA A 306 -22.95 -8.64 -11.79
C ALA A 306 -21.54 -8.34 -11.29
N GLU A 307 -21.30 -7.16 -10.72
CA GLU A 307 -20.03 -6.78 -10.11
C GLU A 307 -19.68 -7.66 -8.90
N ALA A 308 -20.62 -7.88 -7.99
CA ALA A 308 -20.43 -8.79 -6.86
C ALA A 308 -20.12 -10.23 -7.33
N THR A 309 -20.85 -10.70 -8.34
CA THR A 309 -20.63 -12.01 -8.97
C THR A 309 -19.26 -12.09 -9.61
N LEU A 310 -18.80 -11.04 -10.31
CA LEU A 310 -17.48 -10.98 -10.92
C LEU A 310 -16.35 -11.11 -9.88
N GLN A 311 -16.51 -10.48 -8.71
CA GLN A 311 -15.55 -10.60 -7.61
C GLN A 311 -15.50 -12.02 -7.03
N ASP A 312 -16.66 -12.64 -6.81
CA ASP A 312 -16.72 -14.03 -6.35
C ASP A 312 -16.17 -14.99 -7.40
N GLU A 313 -16.42 -14.70 -8.67
CA GLU A 313 -15.85 -15.43 -9.79
C GLU A 313 -14.31 -15.29 -9.81
N TYR A 314 -13.77 -14.11 -9.55
CA TYR A 314 -12.32 -13.95 -9.42
C TYR A 314 -11.72 -14.80 -8.29
N LEU A 315 -12.43 -14.96 -7.16
CA LEU A 315 -11.98 -15.79 -6.04
C LEU A 315 -11.99 -17.28 -6.38
N ILE A 316 -13.08 -17.77 -6.98
CA ILE A 316 -13.17 -19.16 -7.46
C ILE A 316 -12.05 -19.42 -8.47
N PHE A 317 -11.83 -18.48 -9.39
CA PHE A 317 -10.75 -18.53 -10.36
C PHE A 317 -9.38 -18.73 -9.69
N ARG A 318 -9.03 -17.90 -8.71
CA ARG A 318 -7.76 -18.05 -8.00
C ARG A 318 -7.62 -19.38 -7.27
N LYS A 319 -8.68 -19.84 -6.59
CA LYS A 319 -8.66 -21.13 -5.87
C LYS A 319 -8.44 -22.30 -6.82
N THR A 320 -9.14 -22.32 -7.95
CA THR A 320 -9.01 -23.38 -8.96
C THR A 320 -7.62 -23.36 -9.61
N MET A 321 -7.09 -22.17 -9.93
CA MET A 321 -5.72 -22.04 -10.46
C MET A 321 -4.66 -22.58 -9.50
N TRP A 322 -4.84 -22.36 -8.19
CA TRP A 322 -3.97 -22.99 -7.19
C TRP A 322 -4.06 -24.51 -7.18
N ALA A 323 -5.26 -25.09 -7.21
CA ALA A 323 -5.42 -26.53 -7.28
C ALA A 323 -4.75 -27.12 -8.53
N PHE A 324 -4.86 -26.44 -9.68
CA PHE A 324 -4.14 -26.85 -10.88
C PHE A 324 -2.63 -26.80 -10.70
N PHE A 325 -2.09 -25.75 -10.08
CA PHE A 325 -0.65 -25.64 -9.83
C PHE A 325 -0.15 -26.76 -8.90
N GLU A 326 -0.92 -27.14 -7.88
CA GLU A 326 -0.59 -28.29 -7.02
C GLU A 326 -0.56 -29.61 -7.81
N GLU A 327 -1.52 -29.84 -8.71
CA GLU A 327 -1.53 -31.03 -9.57
C GLU A 327 -0.36 -31.03 -10.56
N ILE A 328 0.02 -29.88 -11.11
CA ILE A 328 1.20 -29.74 -11.98
C ILE A 328 2.48 -30.08 -11.22
N GLU A 329 2.64 -29.59 -9.98
CA GLU A 329 3.80 -29.91 -9.15
C GLU A 329 3.87 -31.40 -8.78
N LYS A 330 2.73 -32.07 -8.57
CA LYS A 330 2.69 -33.54 -8.35
C LYS A 330 3.22 -34.32 -9.55
N LEU A 331 3.13 -33.76 -10.75
CA LEU A 331 3.74 -34.31 -11.97
C LEU A 331 5.24 -33.97 -12.10
N ARG A 332 5.82 -33.28 -11.11
CA ARG A 332 7.21 -32.77 -11.10
C ARG A 332 7.52 -31.82 -12.26
N ILE A 333 6.51 -31.07 -12.70
CA ILE A 333 6.66 -30.05 -13.74
C ILE A 333 6.89 -28.70 -13.05
N GLY A 334 7.95 -28.00 -13.44
CA GLY A 334 8.23 -26.65 -12.95
C GLY A 334 7.21 -25.64 -13.48
N ILE A 335 6.71 -24.78 -12.60
CA ILE A 335 5.88 -23.63 -12.98
C ILE A 335 6.78 -22.39 -13.02
N GLY A 336 6.67 -21.62 -14.09
CA GLY A 336 7.44 -20.38 -14.28
C GLY A 336 7.29 -19.39 -13.12
N LEU A 337 8.37 -18.66 -12.83
CA LEU A 337 8.43 -17.75 -11.68
C LEU A 337 7.43 -16.59 -11.80
N LYS A 338 7.14 -16.12 -13.02
CA LYS A 338 6.21 -15.00 -13.23
C LYS A 338 4.77 -15.47 -13.03
N LEU A 339 4.41 -16.65 -13.53
CA LEU A 339 3.13 -17.29 -13.24
C LEU A 339 2.96 -17.52 -11.73
N LYS A 340 3.98 -18.06 -11.05
CA LYS A 340 3.96 -18.22 -9.58
C LYS A 340 3.74 -16.88 -8.87
N ALA A 341 4.48 -15.84 -9.25
CA ALA A 341 4.38 -14.51 -8.65
C ALA A 341 2.99 -13.89 -8.84
N LEU A 342 2.45 -13.97 -10.07
CA LEU A 342 1.16 -13.44 -10.49
C LEU A 342 0.02 -14.05 -9.67
N TYR A 343 -0.03 -15.38 -9.56
CA TYR A 343 -1.08 -16.08 -8.82
C TYR A 343 -0.82 -16.17 -7.31
N GLY A 344 0.34 -15.70 -6.85
CA GLY A 344 0.72 -15.70 -5.44
C GLY A 344 1.04 -17.08 -4.88
N PHE A 345 1.54 -17.98 -5.74
CA PHE A 345 1.97 -19.32 -5.37
C PHE A 345 3.36 -19.26 -4.70
N LYS A 346 3.51 -19.80 -3.49
CA LYS A 346 4.83 -20.06 -2.87
C LYS A 346 5.15 -21.53 -3.13
N CYS A 347 6.34 -21.82 -3.66
CA CYS A 347 6.80 -23.17 -3.97
C CYS A 347 6.58 -24.16 -2.82
N GLY A 348 6.02 -25.33 -3.13
CA GLY A 348 6.14 -26.51 -2.28
C GLY A 348 7.52 -27.12 -2.42
N SER A 349 8.22 -27.29 -1.28
CA SER A 349 9.32 -28.23 -0.91
C SER A 349 10.37 -28.77 -1.90
N ASN A 350 10.17 -28.81 -3.22
CA ASN A 350 11.12 -29.41 -4.16
C ASN A 350 12.34 -28.52 -4.45
N GLU A 351 12.18 -27.19 -4.59
CA GLU A 351 13.32 -26.27 -4.70
C GLU A 351 14.13 -26.20 -3.40
N VAL A 352 13.49 -26.42 -2.24
CA VAL A 352 14.18 -26.56 -0.95
C VAL A 352 14.92 -27.90 -0.85
N ARG A 353 14.41 -28.98 -1.47
CA ARG A 353 15.11 -30.26 -1.55
C ARG A 353 16.31 -30.23 -2.50
N GLU A 354 16.22 -29.54 -3.63
CA GLU A 354 17.37 -29.36 -4.53
C GLU A 354 18.44 -28.46 -3.91
N LEU A 355 18.06 -27.41 -3.20
CA LEU A 355 19.00 -26.58 -2.42
C LEU A 355 19.63 -27.32 -1.23
N LEU A 356 18.95 -28.33 -0.66
CA LEU A 356 19.49 -29.14 0.45
C LEU A 356 20.23 -30.41 0.01
N HIS A 357 20.04 -30.89 -1.22
CA HIS A 357 20.80 -32.03 -1.77
C HIS A 357 21.99 -31.60 -2.64
N GLY A 358 22.06 -30.32 -3.07
CA GLY A 358 23.23 -29.75 -3.72
C GLY A 358 24.45 -29.51 -2.82
N TYR A 359 24.33 -29.74 -1.50
CA TYR A 359 25.41 -29.57 -0.50
C TYR A 359 25.90 -30.89 0.13
N SER A 360 25.58 -32.05 -0.47
CA SER A 360 26.14 -33.34 -0.04
C SER A 360 26.75 -34.09 -1.22
N THR A 361 27.82 -33.53 -1.78
CA THR A 361 28.93 -34.28 -2.38
C THR A 361 30.13 -33.33 -2.51
N SER A 362 30.88 -33.24 -1.40
CA SER A 362 32.31 -32.92 -1.38
C SER A 362 32.92 -33.63 -0.19
#